data_AF-A0A812JZ07-F1
#
_entry.id   AF-A0A812JZ07-F1
#
_cell.length_a   1.000
_cell.length_b   1.000
_cell.length_c   1.000
_cell.angle_alpha   90.00
_cell.angle_beta   90.00
_cell.angle_gamma   90.00
#
_symmetry.space_group_name_H-M   'P 1'
#
loop_
_entity.id
_entity.type
_entity.pdbx_description
1 polymer ?
#
loop_
_entity_poly.entity_id
_entity_poly.type
_entity_poly.pdbx_seq_one_letter_code
_entity_poly.pdbx_strand_id
1 'polypeptide(L)'
;MGLVAALLVLGLSASFGTASACNGNSGFCDLPLTQVTFAATHNAGAFSLDIPDLIDANVPGVDVNDALKCVYENHDKNFREQLDFGIRAFNLDLCSKETEPGVLFNCHGVPPAYGKPFTNSLETFTGWLRTNSEEVVIMWPGNLKIGSNAASQWEALMGNHFGEAGACLHVTATTNASAWSRRDQASCILVQGRPNENITLGHLVESNLRVVVWDFYWKEWVNNSYDPFVNPGATSESLLADFQKYGRGEKNVLPEAVLAFNVIGAPKLPSPAKFNQCKDVFCQIKEAEIMVDELELSCIKTLSRRYNKDLVQDDAQPHKYKAEETCPEFSCGCLGYISPLEVVHQELLTLGHSLHAVAIDYPGIGRSSVTDLARRMNEATLRHRLGSPELGADWWSCHRQPVLMAVAIPCSLVLLALVCCLLRRWYLRAQQRVEEKKRARKEAASARMQETGFMGATDHGYPGYPGQMQPSNPTWEMQVPQMAPTWPAQNQQPGWQLQGTVPQQIPPGVRVAPSAGAGLKQPFQKLHETE
;
A
#
# COMPACT_ATOMS: atom_id res chain seq x y z
N MET A 1 -30.38 -49.69 19.22
CA MET A 1 -29.43 -49.39 18.12
C MET A 1 -30.20 -48.54 17.12
N GLY A 2 -29.73 -47.34 16.80
CA GLY A 2 -30.40 -46.45 15.85
C GLY A 2 -30.67 -45.06 16.42
N LEU A 3 -29.62 -44.25 16.60
CA LEU A 3 -29.70 -42.78 16.59
C LEU A 3 -28.32 -42.08 16.58
N VAL A 4 -27.26 -42.72 16.05
CA VAL A 4 -25.88 -42.17 16.10
C VAL A 4 -25.30 -41.90 14.69
N ALA A 5 -26.06 -42.15 13.62
CA ALA A 5 -25.59 -42.01 12.24
C ALA A 5 -26.09 -40.75 11.51
N ALA A 6 -26.46 -39.69 12.24
CA ALA A 6 -26.95 -38.44 11.66
C ALA A 6 -26.12 -37.21 12.07
N LEU A 7 -24.82 -37.40 12.32
CA LEU A 7 -23.83 -36.34 12.19
C LEU A 7 -23.26 -36.45 10.78
N LEU A 8 -24.11 -36.11 9.80
CA LEU A 8 -23.64 -35.67 8.49
C LEU A 8 -22.76 -34.46 8.76
N VAL A 9 -21.45 -34.69 8.69
CA VAL A 9 -20.47 -33.65 8.41
C VAL A 9 -20.90 -33.10 7.05
N LEU A 10 -21.74 -32.07 7.08
CA LEU A 10 -21.88 -31.13 5.98
C LEU A 10 -20.50 -30.52 5.80
N GLY A 11 -19.68 -31.21 5.01
CA GLY A 11 -18.50 -30.65 4.38
C GLY A 11 -18.99 -29.55 3.46
N LEU A 12 -19.32 -28.39 4.02
CA LEU A 12 -19.24 -27.12 3.34
C LEU A 12 -17.76 -26.93 3.01
N SER A 13 -17.32 -27.61 1.94
CA SER A 13 -16.27 -27.11 1.08
C SER A 13 -16.83 -25.84 0.44
N ALA A 14 -17.03 -24.80 1.25
CA ALA A 14 -17.08 -23.46 0.75
C ALA A 14 -15.76 -23.32 0.00
N SER A 15 -15.84 -23.42 -1.32
CA SER A 15 -14.79 -22.89 -2.17
C SER A 15 -14.80 -21.42 -1.81
N PHE A 16 -13.96 -21.04 -0.86
CA PHE A 16 -13.52 -19.68 -0.68
C PHE A 16 -12.76 -19.37 -1.96
N GLY A 17 -13.51 -19.10 -3.04
CA GLY A 17 -12.97 -18.36 -4.15
C GLY A 17 -12.38 -17.13 -3.50
N THR A 18 -11.06 -17.06 -3.51
CA THR A 18 -10.34 -15.90 -3.01
C THR A 18 -10.92 -14.74 -3.80
N ALA A 19 -11.76 -13.93 -3.14
CA ALA A 19 -12.31 -12.76 -3.77
C ALA A 19 -11.11 -12.00 -4.34
N SER A 20 -11.13 -11.72 -5.65
CA SER A 20 -10.02 -11.06 -6.32
C SER A 20 -9.66 -9.82 -5.50
N ALA A 21 -8.39 -9.69 -5.12
CA ALA A 21 -7.96 -8.43 -4.57
C ALA A 21 -7.82 -7.41 -5.71
N CYS A 22 -7.99 -6.14 -5.40
CA CYS A 22 -7.61 -5.05 -6.28
C CYS A 22 -6.65 -4.18 -5.50
N ASN A 23 -5.41 -4.06 -5.98
CA ASN A 23 -4.35 -3.36 -5.26
C ASN A 23 -4.20 -3.79 -3.79
N GLY A 24 -4.26 -5.11 -3.55
CA GLY A 24 -4.04 -5.72 -2.24
C GLY A 24 -5.26 -5.81 -1.31
N ASN A 25 -6.44 -5.31 -1.70
CA ASN A 25 -7.67 -5.42 -0.90
C ASN A 25 -8.88 -5.74 -1.78
N SER A 26 -9.65 -6.77 -1.44
CA SER A 26 -10.84 -7.18 -2.23
C SER A 26 -11.96 -6.14 -2.20
N GLY A 27 -12.10 -5.38 -1.11
CA GLY A 27 -13.09 -4.30 -1.04
C GLY A 27 -12.80 -3.18 -2.04
N PHE A 28 -11.53 -2.96 -2.42
CA PHE A 28 -11.18 -1.92 -3.38
C PHE A 28 -11.68 -2.24 -4.79
N CYS A 29 -11.98 -3.51 -5.10
CA CYS A 29 -12.57 -3.87 -6.39
C CYS A 29 -13.93 -3.23 -6.65
N ASP A 30 -14.67 -2.87 -5.59
CA ASP A 30 -15.98 -2.23 -5.69
C ASP A 30 -15.90 -0.70 -5.81
N LEU A 31 -14.71 -0.11 -5.61
CA LEU A 31 -14.52 1.33 -5.73
C LEU A 31 -14.51 1.76 -7.20
N PRO A 32 -15.31 2.77 -7.59
CA PRO A 32 -15.20 3.46 -8.86
C PRO A 32 -13.80 4.01 -9.03
N LEU A 33 -13.27 3.97 -10.25
CA LEU A 33 -11.94 4.48 -10.56
C LEU A 33 -11.75 5.93 -10.06
N THR A 34 -12.79 6.77 -10.17
CA THR A 34 -12.79 8.17 -9.69
C THR A 34 -12.70 8.32 -8.17
N GLN A 35 -13.03 7.28 -7.40
CA GLN A 35 -13.12 7.32 -5.95
C GLN A 35 -11.97 6.59 -5.24
N VAL A 36 -11.11 5.91 -6.00
CA VAL A 36 -9.89 5.30 -5.46
C VAL A 36 -8.81 6.36 -5.28
N THR A 37 -8.18 6.37 -4.12
CA THR A 37 -6.95 7.06 -3.82
C THR A 37 -5.74 6.16 -4.09
N PHE A 38 -4.88 6.55 -5.01
CA PHE A 38 -3.64 5.87 -5.32
C PHE A 38 -2.46 6.50 -4.58
N ALA A 39 -1.60 5.65 -4.01
CA ALA A 39 -0.28 6.09 -3.61
C ALA A 39 0.56 6.36 -4.87
N ALA A 40 1.06 7.58 -4.98
CA ALA A 40 1.66 8.06 -6.21
C ALA A 40 3.05 8.65 -5.98
N THR A 41 3.84 8.69 -7.04
CA THR A 41 5.10 9.44 -7.06
C THR A 41 5.03 10.59 -8.04
N HIS A 42 5.49 11.75 -7.57
CA HIS A 42 5.65 12.95 -8.35
C HIS A 42 6.99 12.87 -9.11
N ASN A 43 7.04 13.24 -10.40
CA ASN A 43 8.24 13.09 -11.25
C ASN A 43 8.90 11.71 -11.13
N ALA A 44 8.10 10.67 -11.21
CA ALA A 44 8.45 9.30 -10.86
C ALA A 44 9.66 8.73 -11.61
N GLY A 45 9.95 9.26 -12.81
CA GLY A 45 11.11 8.91 -13.63
C GLY A 45 12.40 9.66 -13.30
N ALA A 46 12.36 10.59 -12.34
CA ALA A 46 13.50 11.42 -11.95
C ALA A 46 14.43 10.69 -10.96
N PHE A 47 15.09 9.64 -11.45
CA PHE A 47 16.10 8.87 -10.74
C PHE A 47 17.21 8.47 -11.72
N SER A 48 18.46 8.36 -11.25
CA SER A 48 19.62 8.01 -12.08
C SER A 48 19.69 8.86 -13.36
N LEU A 49 19.52 10.17 -13.22
CA LEU A 49 19.48 11.11 -14.32
C LEU A 49 20.90 11.52 -14.74
N ASP A 50 21.11 11.63 -16.05
CA ASP A 50 22.26 12.28 -16.64
C ASP A 50 22.08 13.80 -16.49
N ILE A 51 22.66 14.35 -15.43
CA ILE A 51 22.54 15.77 -15.05
C ILE A 51 23.37 16.63 -16.01
N PRO A 52 22.83 17.73 -16.56
CA PRO A 52 23.60 18.64 -17.40
C PRO A 52 24.67 19.34 -16.56
N ASP A 53 25.88 19.44 -17.09
CA ASP A 53 26.96 20.19 -16.47
C ASP A 53 26.60 21.69 -16.45
N LEU A 54 26.16 22.20 -15.30
CA LEU A 54 25.90 23.64 -15.12
C LEU A 54 27.21 24.42 -14.95
N ILE A 55 28.26 23.74 -14.48
CA ILE A 55 29.61 24.24 -14.36
C ILE A 55 30.53 23.28 -15.10
N ASP A 56 31.17 23.76 -16.16
CA ASP A 56 32.08 23.02 -17.05
C ASP A 56 33.45 22.69 -16.39
N ALA A 57 33.56 22.79 -15.06
CA ALA A 57 34.83 22.76 -14.36
C ALA A 57 34.84 21.71 -13.24
N ASN A 58 35.80 20.78 -13.32
CA ASN A 58 36.29 20.04 -12.16
C ASN A 58 36.89 21.05 -11.16
N VAL A 59 36.06 21.68 -10.34
CA VAL A 59 36.50 22.53 -9.24
C VAL A 59 37.18 21.61 -8.21
N PRO A 60 38.48 21.76 -7.94
CA PRO A 60 39.17 20.85 -7.04
C PRO A 60 38.54 20.86 -5.65
N GLY A 61 38.06 19.69 -5.21
CA GLY A 61 37.51 19.50 -3.86
C GLY A 61 36.02 19.85 -3.70
N VAL A 62 35.30 20.27 -4.75
CA VAL A 62 33.87 20.56 -4.68
C VAL A 62 33.10 19.73 -5.71
N ASP A 63 32.23 18.84 -5.25
CA ASP A 63 31.35 18.03 -6.11
C ASP A 63 29.98 18.70 -6.28
N VAL A 64 29.92 19.66 -7.20
CA VAL A 64 28.66 20.34 -7.55
C VAL A 64 27.64 19.37 -8.16
N ASN A 65 28.11 18.33 -8.86
CA ASN A 65 27.25 17.39 -9.55
C ASN A 65 26.44 16.53 -8.56
N ASP A 66 27.01 16.16 -7.42
CA ASP A 66 26.26 15.48 -6.36
C ASP A 66 25.17 16.38 -5.76
N ALA A 67 25.48 17.67 -5.51
CA ALA A 67 24.49 18.63 -5.04
C ALA A 67 23.37 18.87 -6.07
N LEU A 68 23.71 18.91 -7.37
CA LEU A 68 22.74 19.03 -8.45
C LEU A 68 21.85 17.78 -8.58
N LYS A 69 22.39 16.57 -8.39
CA LYS A 69 21.55 15.36 -8.34
C LYS A 69 20.44 15.51 -7.32
N CYS A 70 20.70 16.09 -6.15
CA CYS A 70 19.62 16.28 -5.18
C CYS A 70 18.54 17.28 -5.63
N VAL A 71 18.87 18.21 -6.53
CA VAL A 71 17.89 19.15 -7.09
C VAL A 71 17.14 18.56 -8.27
N TYR A 72 17.74 17.63 -9.01
CA TYR A 72 17.17 17.04 -10.20
C TYR A 72 16.48 15.70 -9.97
N GLU A 73 16.90 14.90 -9.00
CA GLU A 73 16.30 13.61 -8.73
C GLU A 73 15.24 13.71 -7.63
N ASN A 74 14.04 13.23 -7.92
CA ASN A 74 12.93 13.17 -6.96
C ASN A 74 12.87 11.81 -6.25
N HIS A 75 13.62 10.82 -6.73
CA HIS A 75 13.60 9.45 -6.21
C HIS A 75 14.98 8.82 -6.20
N ASP A 76 15.25 8.02 -5.18
CA ASP A 76 16.38 7.07 -5.15
C ASP A 76 15.95 5.64 -5.53
N LYS A 77 14.69 5.48 -5.98
CA LYS A 77 14.08 4.22 -6.37
C LYS A 77 13.73 4.24 -7.84
N ASN A 78 14.09 3.18 -8.55
CA ASN A 78 13.60 2.97 -9.92
C ASN A 78 12.11 2.55 -9.91
N PHE A 79 11.49 2.48 -11.09
CA PHE A 79 10.07 2.10 -11.21
C PHE A 79 9.72 0.73 -10.61
N ARG A 80 10.60 -0.28 -10.72
CA ARG A 80 10.37 -1.60 -10.12
C ARG A 80 10.29 -1.49 -8.60
N GLU A 81 11.23 -0.77 -8.00
CA GLU A 81 11.28 -0.56 -6.56
C GLU A 81 10.11 0.28 -6.06
N GLN A 82 9.66 1.29 -6.82
CA GLN A 82 8.45 2.06 -6.51
C GLN A 82 7.20 1.18 -6.55
N LEU A 83 7.06 0.31 -7.55
CA LEU A 83 5.97 -0.67 -7.64
C LEU A 83 6.02 -1.66 -6.47
N ASP A 84 7.19 -2.23 -6.15
CA ASP A 84 7.34 -3.16 -5.04
C ASP A 84 7.10 -2.47 -3.67
N PHE A 85 7.30 -1.16 -3.59
CA PHE A 85 6.95 -0.34 -2.42
C PHE A 85 5.43 -0.13 -2.26
N GLY A 86 4.64 -0.37 -3.33
CA GLY A 86 3.19 -0.20 -3.33
C GLY A 86 2.70 1.05 -4.07
N ILE A 87 3.58 1.77 -4.78
CA ILE A 87 3.17 2.90 -5.65
C ILE A 87 2.41 2.36 -6.85
N ARG A 88 1.26 2.98 -7.15
CA ARG A 88 0.36 2.58 -8.23
C ARG A 88 -0.05 3.73 -9.13
N ALA A 89 0.50 4.91 -8.92
CA ALA A 89 0.21 6.10 -9.69
C ALA A 89 1.52 6.86 -9.96
N PHE A 90 1.77 7.22 -11.21
CA PHE A 90 3.06 7.74 -11.66
C PHE A 90 2.85 9.03 -12.44
N ASN A 91 3.25 10.15 -11.84
CA ASN A 91 3.41 11.42 -12.53
C ASN A 91 4.75 11.39 -13.28
N LEU A 92 4.73 11.57 -14.59
CA LEU A 92 5.89 11.33 -15.44
C LEU A 92 6.33 12.60 -16.16
N ASP A 93 7.55 13.03 -15.90
CA ASP A 93 8.23 14.05 -16.70
C ASP A 93 8.97 13.39 -17.85
N LEU A 94 8.58 13.79 -19.07
CA LEU A 94 9.05 13.19 -20.31
C LEU A 94 9.55 14.26 -21.27
N CYS A 95 10.76 14.05 -21.78
CA CYS A 95 11.43 14.99 -22.67
C CYS A 95 11.87 14.28 -23.94
N SER A 96 11.94 15.04 -25.04
CA SER A 96 12.61 14.63 -26.27
C SER A 96 13.97 15.29 -26.37
N LYS A 97 14.99 14.56 -26.79
CA LYS A 97 16.29 15.13 -27.17
C LYS A 97 16.25 15.57 -28.62
N GLU A 98 16.88 16.69 -28.94
CA GLU A 98 17.02 17.14 -30.34
C GLU A 98 17.80 16.12 -31.20
N THR A 99 18.77 15.43 -30.59
CA THR A 99 19.61 14.43 -31.25
C THR A 99 18.89 13.09 -31.49
N GLU A 100 17.77 12.84 -30.81
CA GLU A 100 17.04 11.57 -30.86
C GLU A 100 15.52 11.85 -31.02
N PRO A 101 15.12 12.45 -32.15
CA PRO A 101 13.73 12.87 -32.37
C PRO A 101 12.78 11.67 -32.35
N GLY A 102 11.63 11.84 -31.68
CA GLY A 102 10.60 10.80 -31.56
C GLY A 102 10.83 9.81 -30.41
N VAL A 103 11.98 9.88 -29.72
CA VAL A 103 12.22 9.09 -28.51
C VAL A 103 11.86 9.93 -27.28
N LEU A 104 11.02 9.37 -26.40
CA LEU A 104 10.70 9.98 -25.12
C LEU A 104 11.63 9.42 -24.04
N PHE A 105 12.26 10.31 -23.30
CA PHE A 105 13.13 9.98 -22.16
C PHE A 105 12.43 10.39 -20.88
N ASN A 106 12.64 9.60 -19.82
CA ASN A 106 12.45 10.13 -18.47
C ASN A 106 13.32 11.38 -18.32
N CYS A 107 12.82 12.45 -17.71
CA CYS A 107 13.63 13.65 -17.49
C CYS A 107 13.12 14.44 -16.28
N HIS A 108 13.88 15.47 -15.89
CA HIS A 108 13.41 16.47 -14.94
C HIS A 108 14.23 17.77 -15.05
N GLY A 109 13.66 18.89 -14.60
CA GLY A 109 14.35 20.17 -14.44
C GLY A 109 14.53 21.04 -15.70
N VAL A 110 15.25 22.15 -15.53
CA VAL A 110 15.58 23.13 -16.59
C VAL A 110 17.01 23.67 -16.36
N PRO A 111 17.97 23.45 -17.29
CA PRO A 111 17.87 22.58 -18.47
C PRO A 111 17.54 21.12 -18.09
N PRO A 112 16.91 20.33 -18.98
CA PRO A 112 16.48 18.98 -18.65
C PRO A 112 17.68 18.06 -18.37
N ALA A 113 17.63 17.36 -17.24
CA ALA A 113 18.43 16.16 -17.00
C ALA A 113 17.67 14.95 -17.56
N TYR A 114 18.38 14.04 -18.23
CA TYR A 114 17.77 12.93 -18.95
C TYR A 114 18.07 11.59 -18.29
N GLY A 115 17.05 10.77 -18.12
CA GLY A 115 17.19 9.37 -17.76
C GLY A 115 17.25 8.48 -19.00
N LYS A 116 16.89 7.20 -18.82
CA LYS A 116 16.77 6.24 -19.91
C LYS A 116 15.52 6.49 -20.77
N PRO A 117 15.50 6.01 -22.03
CA PRO A 117 14.29 5.98 -22.84
C PRO A 117 13.11 5.40 -22.06
N PHE A 118 11.96 6.03 -22.14
CA PHE A 118 10.79 5.66 -21.36
C PHE A 118 10.22 4.30 -21.77
N THR A 119 10.49 3.82 -22.98
CA THR A 119 10.20 2.45 -23.41
C THR A 119 10.78 1.40 -22.46
N ASN A 120 11.99 1.63 -21.93
CA ASN A 120 12.62 0.73 -20.96
C ASN A 120 11.83 0.69 -19.64
N SER A 121 11.25 1.83 -19.24
CA SER A 121 10.37 1.91 -18.09
C SER A 121 9.07 1.13 -18.33
N LEU A 122 8.48 1.23 -19.52
CA LEU A 122 7.27 0.48 -19.89
C LEU A 122 7.47 -1.05 -19.87
N GLU A 123 8.66 -1.53 -20.28
CA GLU A 123 9.04 -2.94 -20.14
C GLU A 123 9.04 -3.38 -18.66
N THR A 124 9.53 -2.52 -17.76
CA THR A 124 9.52 -2.76 -16.31
C THR A 124 8.09 -2.92 -15.78
N PHE A 125 7.18 -2.01 -16.17
CA PHE A 125 5.76 -2.11 -15.81
C PHE A 125 5.12 -3.37 -16.36
N THR A 126 5.40 -3.73 -17.61
CA THR A 126 4.86 -4.93 -18.25
C THR A 126 5.28 -6.21 -17.53
N GLY A 127 6.58 -6.34 -17.23
CA GLY A 127 7.12 -7.47 -16.49
C GLY A 127 6.50 -7.58 -15.10
N TRP A 128 6.36 -6.46 -14.39
CA TRP A 128 5.77 -6.41 -13.06
C TRP A 128 4.27 -6.75 -13.07
N LEU A 129 3.48 -6.20 -13.99
CA LEU A 129 2.06 -6.50 -14.11
C LEU A 129 1.82 -7.96 -14.49
N ARG A 130 2.73 -8.59 -15.25
CA ARG A 130 2.59 -10.02 -15.58
C ARG A 130 2.63 -10.91 -14.33
N THR A 131 3.40 -10.54 -13.31
CA THR A 131 3.51 -11.30 -12.04
C THR A 131 2.54 -10.83 -10.96
N ASN A 132 1.83 -9.71 -11.17
CA ASN A 132 0.89 -9.13 -10.21
C ASN A 132 -0.45 -8.85 -10.90
N SER A 133 -1.25 -9.90 -11.12
CA SER A 133 -2.47 -9.86 -11.95
C SER A 133 -3.61 -9.01 -11.39
N GLU A 134 -3.56 -8.70 -10.09
CA GLU A 134 -4.59 -8.00 -9.32
C GLU A 134 -4.30 -6.49 -9.17
N GLU A 135 -3.25 -6.02 -9.83
CA GLU A 135 -2.73 -4.67 -9.65
C GLU A 135 -3.07 -3.80 -10.86
N VAL A 136 -3.53 -2.59 -10.58
CA VAL A 136 -3.84 -1.53 -11.56
C VAL A 136 -2.91 -0.37 -11.30
N VAL A 137 -2.25 0.11 -12.36
CA VAL A 137 -1.37 1.28 -12.32
C VAL A 137 -1.94 2.43 -13.13
N ILE A 138 -1.70 3.64 -12.66
CA ILE A 138 -2.09 4.89 -13.30
C ILE A 138 -0.84 5.62 -13.76
N MET A 139 -0.88 6.15 -14.98
CA MET A 139 0.20 6.96 -15.53
C MET A 139 -0.37 8.25 -16.12
N TRP A 140 0.27 9.37 -15.81
CA TRP A 140 -0.01 10.64 -16.49
C TRP A 140 1.27 11.42 -16.73
N PRO A 141 1.33 12.16 -17.84
CA PRO A 141 2.45 13.05 -18.09
C PRO A 141 2.31 14.34 -17.26
N GLY A 142 3.27 14.63 -16.40
CA GLY A 142 3.35 15.89 -15.65
C GLY A 142 3.87 17.03 -16.52
N ASN A 143 5.01 16.80 -17.16
CA ASN A 143 5.66 17.77 -18.03
C ASN A 143 6.12 17.11 -19.32
N LEU A 144 5.26 17.07 -20.34
CA LEU A 144 5.70 16.80 -21.71
C LEU A 144 6.13 18.12 -22.34
N LYS A 145 7.44 18.40 -22.31
CA LYS A 145 8.05 19.50 -23.06
C LYS A 145 8.32 19.08 -24.50
N ILE A 146 7.28 18.61 -25.16
CA ILE A 146 7.31 18.20 -26.55
C ILE A 146 6.53 19.26 -27.32
N GLY A 147 6.91 19.52 -28.58
CA GLY A 147 6.16 20.43 -29.46
C GLY A 147 4.67 20.06 -29.62
N SER A 148 3.98 20.68 -30.58
CA SER A 148 2.52 20.60 -30.76
C SER A 148 1.86 19.21 -30.79
N ASN A 149 2.62 18.11 -30.84
CA ASN A 149 2.14 16.73 -30.99
C ASN A 149 2.37 15.85 -29.75
N ALA A 150 2.70 16.44 -28.58
CA ALA A 150 2.99 15.73 -27.33
C ALA A 150 1.93 14.68 -26.95
N ALA A 151 0.65 15.06 -27.02
CA ALA A 151 -0.48 14.23 -26.66
C ALA A 151 -0.55 12.95 -27.52
N SER A 152 -0.49 13.10 -28.84
CA SER A 152 -0.55 11.98 -29.77
C SER A 152 0.66 11.04 -29.63
N GLN A 153 1.84 11.58 -29.31
CA GLN A 153 3.02 10.74 -29.06
C GLN A 153 2.87 9.92 -27.76
N TRP A 154 2.34 10.52 -26.71
CA TRP A 154 2.04 9.83 -25.45
C TRP A 154 1.02 8.70 -25.65
N GLU A 155 -0.10 8.99 -26.31
CA GLU A 155 -1.15 8.01 -26.59
C GLU A 155 -0.65 6.88 -27.49
N ALA A 156 0.09 7.21 -28.56
CA ALA A 156 0.67 6.22 -29.45
C ALA A 156 1.70 5.34 -28.72
N LEU A 157 2.52 5.91 -27.85
CA LEU A 157 3.50 5.15 -27.07
C LEU A 157 2.80 4.14 -26.15
N MET A 158 1.76 4.57 -25.43
CA MET A 158 0.99 3.70 -24.55
C MET A 158 0.21 2.64 -25.33
N GLY A 159 -0.44 3.03 -26.43
CA GLY A 159 -1.17 2.12 -27.30
C GLY A 159 -0.28 1.06 -27.94
N ASN A 160 0.92 1.43 -28.40
CA ASN A 160 1.86 0.46 -28.97
C ASN A 160 2.39 -0.54 -27.93
N HIS A 161 2.50 -0.13 -26.66
CA HIS A 161 3.08 -0.96 -25.62
C HIS A 161 2.07 -1.84 -24.88
N PHE A 162 0.88 -1.29 -24.58
CA PHE A 162 -0.17 -1.96 -23.81
C PHE A 162 -1.48 -2.15 -24.59
N GLY A 163 -1.62 -1.57 -25.76
CA GLY A 163 -2.85 -1.64 -26.55
C GLY A 163 -2.98 -2.94 -27.35
N GLU A 164 -4.22 -3.32 -27.62
CA GLU A 164 -4.50 -4.33 -28.66
C GLU A 164 -4.49 -3.63 -30.00
N ALA A 165 -3.84 -4.22 -31.01
CA ALA A 165 -3.65 -3.59 -32.32
C ALA A 165 -3.00 -2.19 -32.27
N GLY A 166 -2.21 -1.90 -31.21
CA GLY A 166 -1.50 -0.64 -31.05
C GLY A 166 -2.32 0.51 -30.45
N ALA A 167 -3.50 0.26 -29.88
CA ALA A 167 -4.33 1.29 -29.26
C ALA A 167 -4.90 0.91 -27.88
N CYS A 168 -4.94 1.89 -26.97
CA CYS A 168 -5.65 1.75 -25.70
C CYS A 168 -7.17 1.77 -25.93
N LEU A 169 -7.92 1.14 -25.03
CA LEU A 169 -9.38 1.25 -25.04
C LEU A 169 -9.79 2.65 -24.55
N HIS A 170 -10.51 3.40 -25.37
CA HIS A 170 -10.99 4.74 -24.99
C HIS A 170 -12.15 4.63 -24.00
N VAL A 171 -12.04 5.37 -22.90
CA VAL A 171 -13.02 5.41 -21.81
C VAL A 171 -13.48 6.84 -21.60
N THR A 172 -14.80 7.03 -21.54
CA THR A 172 -15.47 8.33 -21.35
C THR A 172 -16.58 8.19 -20.30
N ALA A 173 -17.28 9.28 -20.00
CA ALA A 173 -18.44 9.28 -19.10
C ALA A 173 -19.59 8.35 -19.53
N THR A 174 -19.68 8.00 -20.82
CA THR A 174 -20.73 7.14 -21.39
C THR A 174 -20.28 5.68 -21.59
N THR A 175 -19.02 5.37 -21.30
CA THR A 175 -18.50 4.01 -21.47
C THR A 175 -19.16 3.05 -20.48
N ASN A 176 -19.54 1.86 -20.98
CA ASN A 176 -20.13 0.80 -20.17
C ASN A 176 -19.14 -0.36 -20.00
N ALA A 177 -18.63 -0.56 -18.79
CA ALA A 177 -17.66 -1.61 -18.48
C ALA A 177 -18.23 -3.03 -18.52
N SER A 178 -19.55 -3.22 -18.40
CA SER A 178 -20.18 -4.55 -18.39
C SER A 178 -20.03 -5.32 -19.71
N ALA A 179 -19.66 -4.63 -20.81
CA ALA A 179 -19.44 -5.23 -22.11
C ALA A 179 -17.97 -5.59 -22.38
N TRP A 180 -17.05 -5.31 -21.44
CA TRP A 180 -15.63 -5.58 -21.64
C TRP A 180 -15.34 -7.07 -21.58
N SER A 181 -14.63 -7.57 -22.59
CA SER A 181 -14.08 -8.91 -22.58
C SER A 181 -12.72 -8.91 -21.92
N ARG A 182 -12.43 -9.97 -21.15
CA ARG A 182 -11.10 -10.20 -20.60
C ARG A 182 -10.07 -10.34 -21.71
N ARG A 183 -8.93 -9.67 -21.54
CA ARG A 183 -7.78 -9.73 -22.45
C ARG A 183 -6.74 -10.72 -21.97
N ASP A 184 -5.97 -11.28 -22.91
CA ASP A 184 -4.93 -12.27 -22.60
C ASP A 184 -3.73 -11.67 -21.85
N GLN A 185 -3.48 -10.37 -22.04
CA GLN A 185 -2.35 -9.64 -21.45
C GLN A 185 -2.82 -8.34 -20.79
N ALA A 186 -1.96 -7.80 -19.91
CA ALA A 186 -2.20 -6.48 -19.33
C ALA A 186 -2.34 -5.45 -20.46
N SER A 187 -3.47 -4.73 -20.48
CA SER A 187 -3.73 -3.71 -21.48
C SER A 187 -4.06 -2.36 -20.87
N CYS A 188 -4.05 -1.33 -21.72
CA CYS A 188 -4.35 0.03 -21.32
C CYS A 188 -5.79 0.45 -21.64
N ILE A 189 -6.31 1.32 -20.76
CA ILE A 189 -7.39 2.24 -21.10
C ILE A 189 -6.80 3.65 -21.25
N LEU A 190 -7.33 4.41 -22.20
CA LEU A 190 -7.11 5.84 -22.30
C LEU A 190 -8.39 6.53 -21.85
N VAL A 191 -8.33 7.24 -20.74
CA VAL A 191 -9.52 7.91 -20.22
C VAL A 191 -9.55 9.36 -20.69
N GLN A 192 -10.69 9.76 -21.24
CA GLN A 192 -10.95 11.09 -21.81
C GLN A 192 -12.10 11.74 -21.04
N GLY A 193 -11.77 12.73 -20.20
CA GLY A 193 -12.70 13.30 -19.22
C GLY A 193 -13.14 12.30 -18.14
N ARG A 194 -14.11 12.69 -17.29
CA ARG A 194 -14.56 11.88 -16.15
C ARG A 194 -15.06 10.49 -16.60
N PRO A 195 -14.46 9.38 -16.15
CA PRO A 195 -15.00 8.06 -16.41
C PRO A 195 -16.30 7.84 -15.64
N ASN A 196 -17.16 6.97 -16.16
CA ASN A 196 -18.40 6.61 -15.48
C ASN A 196 -18.11 5.93 -14.13
N GLU A 197 -18.92 6.23 -13.11
CA GLU A 197 -18.81 5.65 -11.76
C GLU A 197 -19.04 4.12 -11.74
N ASN A 198 -19.60 3.54 -12.81
CA ASN A 198 -19.71 2.08 -12.96
C ASN A 198 -18.38 1.39 -13.30
N ILE A 199 -17.34 2.15 -13.67
CA ILE A 199 -16.01 1.61 -13.96
C ILE A 199 -15.26 1.49 -12.64
N THR A 200 -15.25 0.28 -12.07
CA THR A 200 -14.55 -0.01 -10.80
C THR A 200 -13.18 -0.63 -11.05
N LEU A 201 -12.34 -0.70 -10.00
CA LEU A 201 -11.07 -1.44 -10.10
C LEU A 201 -11.29 -2.93 -10.42
N GLY A 202 -12.37 -3.52 -9.90
CA GLY A 202 -12.74 -4.91 -10.21
C GLY A 202 -12.92 -5.12 -11.70
N HIS A 203 -13.67 -4.24 -12.38
CA HIS A 203 -13.85 -4.31 -13.83
C HIS A 203 -12.51 -4.24 -14.59
N LEU A 204 -11.59 -3.38 -14.14
CA LEU A 204 -10.27 -3.25 -14.75
C LEU A 204 -9.42 -4.51 -14.58
N VAL A 205 -9.38 -5.07 -13.37
CA VAL A 205 -8.64 -6.31 -13.05
C VAL A 205 -9.23 -7.50 -13.81
N GLU A 206 -10.55 -7.69 -13.76
CA GLU A 206 -11.26 -8.79 -14.42
C GLU A 206 -11.10 -8.75 -15.94
N SER A 207 -11.05 -7.54 -16.52
CA SER A 207 -10.86 -7.34 -17.96
C SER A 207 -9.39 -7.34 -18.38
N ASN A 208 -8.43 -7.44 -17.44
CA ASN A 208 -6.99 -7.29 -17.66
C ASN A 208 -6.59 -5.89 -18.21
N LEU A 209 -7.42 -4.86 -17.99
CA LEU A 209 -7.21 -3.46 -18.35
C LEU A 209 -6.47 -2.71 -17.24
N ARG A 210 -5.21 -3.09 -17.00
CA ARG A 210 -4.48 -2.78 -15.77
C ARG A 210 -3.56 -1.56 -15.86
N VAL A 211 -3.53 -0.87 -17.00
CA VAL A 211 -2.83 0.41 -17.18
C VAL A 211 -3.83 1.50 -17.49
N VAL A 212 -4.05 2.41 -16.55
CA VAL A 212 -4.89 3.59 -16.75
C VAL A 212 -4.01 4.72 -17.23
N VAL A 213 -4.26 5.16 -18.46
CA VAL A 213 -3.56 6.28 -19.09
C VAL A 213 -4.51 7.46 -19.08
N TRP A 214 -4.11 8.53 -18.40
CA TRP A 214 -4.81 9.80 -18.52
C TRP A 214 -4.33 10.52 -19.79
N ASP A 215 -5.27 11.15 -20.50
CA ASP A 215 -4.92 11.94 -21.69
C ASP A 215 -4.08 13.19 -21.34
N PHE A 216 -3.50 13.84 -22.34
CA PHE A 216 -2.65 15.03 -22.12
C PHE A 216 -3.45 16.30 -21.78
N TYR A 217 -4.68 16.39 -22.26
CA TYR A 217 -5.58 17.54 -22.07
C TYR A 217 -6.36 17.46 -20.75
N TRP A 218 -6.17 16.36 -20.02
CA TRP A 218 -6.60 16.05 -18.66
C TRP A 218 -6.14 17.09 -17.63
N LYS A 219 -5.32 18.05 -18.04
CA LYS A 219 -5.02 19.28 -17.32
C LYS A 219 -6.26 19.94 -16.71
N GLU A 220 -7.45 19.88 -17.31
CA GLU A 220 -8.63 20.48 -16.64
C GLU A 220 -9.12 19.71 -15.41
N TRP A 221 -8.87 18.39 -15.34
CA TRP A 221 -9.33 17.54 -14.23
C TRP A 221 -8.25 17.32 -13.16
N VAL A 222 -6.98 17.11 -13.56
CA VAL A 222 -5.82 16.97 -12.65
C VAL A 222 -5.03 18.26 -12.44
N ASN A 223 -5.21 19.38 -13.18
CA ASN A 223 -4.67 20.69 -12.68
C ASN A 223 -5.46 21.21 -11.47
N ASN A 224 -6.51 20.51 -11.04
CA ASN A 224 -6.96 20.59 -9.66
C ASN A 224 -5.98 19.89 -8.70
N SER A 225 -4.80 19.47 -9.16
CA SER A 225 -3.70 19.10 -8.32
C SER A 225 -3.43 20.27 -7.41
N TYR A 226 -3.63 20.02 -6.12
CA TYR A 226 -3.13 20.94 -5.13
C TYR A 226 -1.61 20.83 -5.18
N ASP A 227 -1.02 21.77 -5.90
CA ASP A 227 0.41 22.02 -6.00
C ASP A 227 0.66 23.35 -5.27
N PRO A 228 0.79 23.31 -3.93
CA PRO A 228 1.04 24.53 -3.19
C PRO A 228 2.39 25.07 -3.63
N PHE A 229 2.42 26.35 -3.98
CA PHE A 229 3.71 27.02 -4.14
C PHE A 229 4.36 27.09 -2.75
N VAL A 230 5.26 26.14 -2.46
CA VAL A 230 5.97 26.09 -1.18
C VAL A 230 6.98 27.24 -1.18
N ASN A 231 6.54 28.39 -0.68
CA ASN A 231 7.42 29.52 -0.45
C ASN A 231 8.47 29.15 0.61
N PRO A 232 9.69 29.72 0.54
CA PRO A 232 10.65 29.62 1.64
C PRO A 232 10.00 30.00 2.97
N GLY A 233 9.97 29.06 3.92
CA GLY A 233 9.32 29.24 5.22
C GLY A 233 7.89 28.70 5.34
N ALA A 234 7.31 28.10 4.29
CA ALA A 234 6.07 27.34 4.41
C ALA A 234 6.26 26.22 5.44
N THR A 235 5.37 26.18 6.44
CA THR A 235 5.29 25.10 7.43
C THR A 235 4.24 24.09 6.99
N SER A 236 4.34 22.88 7.50
CA SER A 236 3.38 21.81 7.21
C SER A 236 1.96 22.17 7.68
N GLU A 237 1.82 22.95 8.76
CA GLU A 237 0.53 23.52 9.18
C GLU A 237 -0.03 24.52 8.16
N SER A 238 0.81 25.36 7.56
CA SER A 238 0.38 26.32 6.54
C SER A 238 -0.07 25.61 5.25
N LEU A 239 0.64 24.54 4.85
CA LEU A 239 0.29 23.72 3.70
C LEU A 239 -1.00 22.93 3.95
N LEU A 240 -1.19 22.43 5.17
CA LEU A 240 -2.43 21.78 5.57
C LEU A 240 -3.61 22.74 5.56
N ALA A 241 -3.46 23.93 6.17
CA ALA A 241 -4.53 24.92 6.22
C ALA A 241 -4.94 25.37 4.81
N ASP A 242 -3.96 25.54 3.92
CA ASP A 242 -4.21 25.90 2.54
C ASP A 242 -4.86 24.75 1.75
N PHE A 243 -4.47 23.50 2.01
CA PHE A 243 -5.11 22.32 1.44
C PHE A 243 -6.54 22.12 1.96
N GLN A 244 -6.81 22.41 3.23
CA GLN A 244 -8.15 22.39 3.82
C GLN A 244 -9.05 23.46 3.17
N LYS A 245 -8.54 24.68 2.97
CA LYS A 245 -9.27 25.73 2.23
C LYS A 245 -9.58 25.28 0.82
N TYR A 246 -8.60 24.67 0.17
CA TYR A 246 -8.77 24.05 -1.13
C TYR A 246 -9.91 23.00 -1.05
N GLY A 247 -9.85 22.03 -0.13
CA GLY A 247 -10.88 20.99 -0.02
C GLY A 247 -12.30 21.52 0.26
N ARG A 248 -12.45 22.65 0.95
CA ARG A 248 -13.74 23.33 1.18
C ARG A 248 -14.25 24.16 0.00
N GLY A 249 -13.55 24.15 -1.13
CA GLY A 249 -13.93 24.95 -2.30
C GLY A 249 -13.62 26.44 -2.19
N GLU A 250 -12.88 26.87 -1.16
CA GLU A 250 -12.53 28.28 -0.95
C GLU A 250 -11.46 28.78 -1.95
N LYS A 251 -10.82 27.88 -2.69
CA LYS A 251 -9.94 28.16 -3.82
C LYS A 251 -10.42 27.41 -5.04
N ASN A 252 -10.89 28.09 -6.09
CA ASN A 252 -11.23 27.55 -7.43
C ASN A 252 -11.27 26.01 -7.54
N VAL A 253 -12.09 25.34 -6.72
CA VAL A 253 -12.25 23.90 -6.80
C VAL A 253 -13.37 23.69 -7.77
N LEU A 254 -13.04 23.05 -8.88
CA LEU A 254 -14.10 22.55 -9.74
C LEU A 254 -14.93 21.57 -8.90
N PRO A 255 -16.27 21.61 -8.98
CA PRO A 255 -17.19 20.85 -8.13
C PRO A 255 -17.06 19.31 -8.22
N GLU A 256 -16.05 18.77 -8.89
CA GLU A 256 -15.82 17.34 -9.12
C GLU A 256 -14.33 16.99 -9.18
N ALA A 257 -13.49 17.73 -8.44
CA ALA A 257 -12.05 17.64 -8.58
C ALA A 257 -11.48 16.30 -8.07
N VAL A 258 -10.83 15.57 -8.98
CA VAL A 258 -9.89 14.50 -8.65
C VAL A 258 -8.56 15.16 -8.30
N LEU A 259 -8.25 15.12 -7.01
CA LEU A 259 -7.09 15.81 -6.48
C LEU A 259 -5.85 14.91 -6.56
N ALA A 260 -4.76 15.48 -7.07
CA ALA A 260 -3.42 14.97 -6.87
C ALA A 260 -2.70 15.93 -5.92
N PHE A 261 -2.27 15.43 -4.77
CA PHE A 261 -1.49 16.24 -3.83
C PHE A 261 -0.02 16.11 -4.18
N ASN A 262 0.62 17.17 -4.67
CA ASN A 262 2.06 17.23 -4.90
C ASN A 262 2.71 18.06 -3.80
N VAL A 263 3.76 17.56 -3.17
CA VAL A 263 4.54 18.36 -2.20
C VAL A 263 5.79 18.88 -2.91
N ILE A 264 5.67 20.04 -3.57
CA ILE A 264 6.77 20.61 -4.36
C ILE A 264 7.32 21.86 -3.68
N GLY A 265 8.56 21.79 -3.21
CA GLY A 265 9.40 22.98 -3.22
C GLY A 265 9.98 23.13 -4.61
N ALA A 266 9.69 24.22 -5.33
CA ALA A 266 10.40 24.50 -6.57
C ALA A 266 11.84 24.90 -6.20
N PRO A 267 12.84 24.04 -6.40
CA PRO A 267 14.20 24.40 -6.03
C PRO A 267 14.64 25.57 -6.89
N LYS A 268 15.18 26.61 -6.25
CA LYS A 268 15.77 27.71 -6.99
C LYS A 268 17.18 27.30 -7.38
N LEU A 269 17.39 27.02 -8.66
CA LEU A 269 18.74 26.80 -9.15
C LEU A 269 19.57 28.09 -8.96
N PRO A 270 20.74 28.02 -8.31
CA PRO A 270 21.64 29.15 -8.20
C PRO A 270 22.14 29.56 -9.59
N SER A 271 22.34 30.87 -9.79
CA SER A 271 22.88 31.35 -11.06
C SER A 271 24.38 31.10 -11.12
N PRO A 272 24.90 30.44 -12.18
CA PRO A 272 26.34 30.27 -12.36
C PRO A 272 27.05 31.58 -12.74
N ALA A 273 26.33 32.71 -12.87
CA ALA A 273 26.89 33.98 -13.31
C ALA A 273 28.05 34.48 -12.44
N LYS A 274 27.97 34.30 -11.12
CA LYS A 274 29.07 34.68 -10.21
C LYS A 274 30.27 33.75 -10.33
N PHE A 275 30.03 32.44 -10.39
CA PHE A 275 31.05 31.44 -10.65
C PHE A 275 31.81 31.74 -11.97
N ASN A 276 31.07 32.05 -13.04
CA ASN A 276 31.63 32.39 -14.35
C ASN A 276 32.39 33.73 -14.39
N GLN A 277 32.24 34.59 -13.38
CA GLN A 277 33.00 35.84 -13.25
C GLN A 277 34.34 35.64 -12.53
N CYS A 278 34.55 34.50 -11.86
CA CYS A 278 35.80 34.20 -11.17
C CYS A 278 36.95 33.94 -12.15
N LYS A 279 38.04 34.69 -11.98
CA LYS A 279 39.24 34.59 -12.83
C LYS A 279 40.31 33.63 -12.30
N ASP A 280 40.25 33.30 -11.01
CA ASP A 280 41.20 32.43 -10.34
C ASP A 280 40.51 31.25 -9.64
N VAL A 281 41.29 30.20 -9.37
CA VAL A 281 40.80 28.93 -8.82
C VAL A 281 40.24 29.07 -7.40
N PHE A 282 40.75 30.00 -6.59
CA PHE A 282 40.25 30.17 -5.21
C PHE A 282 38.90 30.86 -5.19
N CYS A 283 38.67 31.84 -6.07
CA CYS A 283 37.35 32.42 -6.30
C CYS A 283 36.35 31.35 -6.77
N GLN A 284 36.76 30.51 -7.74
CA GLN A 284 35.90 29.43 -8.25
C GLN A 284 35.53 28.41 -7.16
N ILE A 285 36.49 27.98 -6.34
CA ILE A 285 36.23 27.08 -5.20
C ILE A 285 35.20 27.71 -4.26
N LYS A 286 35.42 28.97 -3.85
CA LYS A 286 34.52 29.65 -2.91
C LYS A 286 33.09 29.81 -3.45
N GLU A 287 32.94 30.24 -4.70
CA GLU A 287 31.61 30.39 -5.29
C GLU A 287 30.94 29.04 -5.56
N ALA A 288 31.71 27.98 -5.83
CA ALA A 288 31.19 26.62 -5.92
C ALA A 288 30.73 26.08 -4.56
N GLU A 289 31.46 26.34 -3.47
CA GLU A 289 31.03 26.00 -2.11
C GLU A 289 29.72 26.69 -1.74
N ILE A 290 29.59 28.00 -2.02
CA ILE A 290 28.33 28.74 -1.83
C ILE A 290 27.20 28.13 -2.66
N MET A 291 27.50 27.74 -3.90
CA MET A 291 26.52 27.09 -4.77
C MET A 291 26.05 25.75 -4.20
N VAL A 292 26.97 24.92 -3.71
CA VAL A 292 26.64 23.65 -3.06
C VAL A 292 25.75 23.89 -1.84
N ASP A 293 26.09 24.85 -0.98
CA ASP A 293 25.26 25.19 0.19
C ASP A 293 23.83 25.62 -0.23
N GLU A 294 23.69 26.45 -1.27
CA GLU A 294 22.39 26.88 -1.81
C GLU A 294 21.59 25.70 -2.41
N LEU A 295 22.27 24.79 -3.12
CA LEU A 295 21.69 23.58 -3.70
C LEU A 295 21.27 22.59 -2.61
N GLU A 296 22.07 22.37 -1.57
CA GLU A 296 21.75 21.49 -0.45
C GLU A 296 20.53 21.98 0.34
N LEU A 297 20.39 23.30 0.50
CA LEU A 297 19.18 23.89 1.09
C LEU A 297 17.93 23.70 0.22
N SER A 298 18.13 23.61 -1.09
CA SER A 298 17.09 23.41 -2.11
C SER A 298 16.90 21.95 -2.52
N CYS A 299 17.68 21.04 -1.95
CA CYS A 299 17.71 19.61 -2.22
C CYS A 299 16.31 19.01 -2.04
N ILE A 300 15.77 18.42 -3.12
CA ILE A 300 14.41 17.87 -3.12
C ILE A 300 14.29 16.83 -2.02
N LYS A 301 15.28 15.94 -1.86
CA LYS A 301 15.30 14.94 -0.79
C LYS A 301 15.14 15.54 0.62
N THR A 302 15.81 16.66 0.88
CA THR A 302 15.75 17.36 2.16
C THR A 302 14.38 18.02 2.36
N LEU A 303 13.83 18.62 1.30
CA LEU A 303 12.49 19.21 1.33
C LEU A 303 11.41 18.14 1.52
N SER A 304 11.44 17.04 0.77
CA SER A 304 10.51 15.91 0.90
C SER A 304 10.61 15.28 2.29
N ARG A 305 11.82 15.10 2.85
CA ARG A 305 12.01 14.65 4.24
C ARG A 305 11.29 15.54 5.25
N ARG A 306 11.32 16.85 5.06
CA ARG A 306 10.68 17.81 5.95
C ARG A 306 9.16 17.76 5.81
N TYR A 307 8.66 17.85 4.58
CA TYR A 307 7.22 18.01 4.35
C TYR A 307 6.45 16.69 4.41
N ASN A 308 6.96 15.60 3.81
CA ASN A 308 6.31 14.29 3.91
C ASN A 308 6.27 13.81 5.36
N LYS A 309 7.27 14.18 6.17
CA LYS A 309 7.30 13.87 7.59
C LYS A 309 6.05 14.39 8.30
N ASP A 310 5.60 15.60 8.01
CA ASP A 310 4.49 16.19 8.76
C ASP A 310 3.13 15.94 8.08
N LEU A 311 3.11 15.71 6.77
CA LEU A 311 1.88 15.53 5.99
C LEU A 311 1.44 14.07 5.88
N VAL A 312 2.41 13.13 5.89
CA VAL A 312 2.19 11.69 5.65
C VAL A 312 2.47 10.83 6.88
N GLN A 313 3.25 11.30 7.86
CA GLN A 313 3.49 10.47 9.06
C GLN A 313 2.23 10.35 9.89
N ASP A 314 2.11 9.15 10.46
CA ASP A 314 1.21 8.90 11.57
C ASP A 314 1.62 9.84 12.70
N ASP A 315 0.72 10.74 13.09
CA ASP A 315 0.94 11.57 14.25
C ASP A 315 1.23 10.65 15.43
N ALA A 316 2.43 10.76 16.01
CA ALA A 316 2.76 10.06 17.25
C ALA A 316 1.84 10.49 18.41
N GLN A 317 1.05 11.54 18.19
CA GLN A 317 -0.01 12.06 19.05
C GLN A 317 -1.31 12.14 18.23
N PRO A 318 -2.09 11.05 18.07
CA PRO A 318 -3.35 11.01 17.29
C PRO A 318 -4.44 12.04 17.70
N HIS A 319 -4.16 12.89 18.69
CA HIS A 319 -5.03 13.91 19.26
C HIS A 319 -4.79 15.33 18.73
N LYS A 320 -3.72 15.60 17.95
CA LYS A 320 -3.38 16.98 17.59
C LYS A 320 -4.32 17.63 16.57
N TYR A 321 -5.04 16.83 15.79
CA TYR A 321 -5.86 17.32 14.66
C TYR A 321 -7.39 17.21 14.86
N LYS A 322 -7.89 17.01 16.09
CA LYS A 322 -9.32 17.20 16.41
C LYS A 322 -9.54 17.96 17.71
N ALA A 323 -10.60 18.77 17.71
CA ALA A 323 -11.12 19.49 18.87
C ALA A 323 -11.41 18.51 20.02
N GLU A 324 -10.92 18.84 21.22
CA GLU A 324 -10.98 18.03 22.45
C GLU A 324 -12.39 17.59 22.87
N GLU A 325 -13.47 18.12 22.27
CA GLU A 325 -14.85 17.84 22.69
C GLU A 325 -15.43 16.49 22.21
N THR A 326 -14.77 15.73 21.32
CA THR A 326 -15.38 14.51 20.71
C THR A 326 -14.66 13.18 20.94
N CYS A 327 -13.50 13.16 21.60
CA CYS A 327 -12.75 11.93 21.88
C CYS A 327 -12.42 11.84 23.39
N PRO A 328 -13.26 11.23 24.25
CA PRO A 328 -12.89 10.98 25.64
C PRO A 328 -11.65 10.07 25.70
N GLU A 329 -10.75 10.37 26.65
CA GLU A 329 -9.41 9.80 26.90
C GLU A 329 -9.29 8.25 26.89
N PHE A 330 -10.40 7.52 26.80
CA PHE A 330 -10.45 6.05 26.89
C PHE A 330 -11.29 5.40 25.78
N SER A 331 -11.63 6.12 24.72
CA SER A 331 -12.30 5.52 23.57
C SER A 331 -11.29 4.81 22.67
N CYS A 332 -11.41 3.48 22.54
CA CYS A 332 -10.63 2.66 21.58
C CYS A 332 -10.87 3.05 20.09
N GLY A 333 -11.69 4.07 19.84
CA GLY A 333 -12.12 4.51 18.52
C GLY A 333 -11.34 5.68 17.93
N CYS A 334 -10.44 6.33 18.66
CA CYS A 334 -9.56 7.37 18.08
C CYS A 334 -8.33 6.73 17.38
N LEU A 335 -8.47 5.51 16.85
CA LEU A 335 -7.69 4.97 15.72
C LEU A 335 -8.13 5.61 14.38
N GLY A 336 -8.77 6.78 14.46
CA GLY A 336 -9.14 7.58 13.30
C GLY A 336 -7.91 8.16 12.62
N TYR A 337 -8.12 8.60 11.38
CA TYR A 337 -7.25 9.44 10.56
C TYR A 337 -6.03 9.99 11.29
N ILE A 338 -4.89 9.34 11.05
CA ILE A 338 -3.65 9.56 11.79
C ILE A 338 -2.74 10.57 11.10
N SER A 339 -3.08 10.98 9.88
CA SER A 339 -2.43 12.08 9.17
C SER A 339 -3.38 13.26 8.94
N PRO A 340 -2.84 14.48 8.81
CA PRO A 340 -3.62 15.62 8.38
C PRO A 340 -4.30 15.45 7.01
N LEU A 341 -3.63 14.76 6.07
CA LEU A 341 -4.16 14.55 4.72
C LEU A 341 -5.42 13.67 4.75
N GLU A 342 -5.45 12.68 5.64
CA GLU A 342 -6.63 11.86 5.89
C GLU A 342 -7.84 12.66 6.39
N VAL A 343 -7.61 13.65 7.26
CA VAL A 343 -8.68 14.55 7.75
C VAL A 343 -9.25 15.36 6.59
N VAL A 344 -8.40 15.89 5.71
CA VAL A 344 -8.88 16.62 4.52
C VAL A 344 -9.62 15.71 3.56
N HIS A 345 -9.16 14.47 3.34
CA HIS A 345 -9.88 13.49 2.52
C HIS A 345 -11.28 13.21 3.06
N GLN A 346 -11.47 13.19 4.38
CA GLN A 346 -12.80 13.09 4.97
C GLN A 346 -13.68 14.30 4.69
N GLU A 347 -13.17 15.51 4.88
CA GLU A 347 -13.91 16.73 4.55
C GLU A 347 -14.34 16.71 3.08
N LEU A 348 -13.45 16.30 2.18
CA LEU A 348 -13.74 16.12 0.77
C LEU A 348 -14.86 15.09 0.52
N LEU A 349 -14.79 13.92 1.17
CA LEU A 349 -15.84 12.91 1.05
C LEU A 349 -17.20 13.44 1.53
N THR A 350 -17.25 14.24 2.61
CA THR A 350 -18.51 14.86 3.06
C THR A 350 -19.07 15.88 2.07
N LEU A 351 -18.23 16.44 1.21
CA LEU A 351 -18.60 17.35 0.12
C LEU A 351 -18.89 16.62 -1.20
N GLY A 352 -18.77 15.28 -1.24
CA GLY A 352 -18.98 14.49 -2.45
C GLY A 352 -17.76 14.46 -3.40
N HIS A 353 -16.58 14.77 -2.88
CA HIS A 353 -15.30 14.73 -3.61
C HIS A 353 -14.42 13.57 -3.13
N SER A 354 -13.42 13.20 -3.93
CA SER A 354 -12.43 12.17 -3.59
C SER A 354 -11.02 12.60 -3.99
N LEU A 355 -10.05 12.31 -3.13
CA LEU A 355 -8.63 12.42 -3.45
C LEU A 355 -8.23 11.21 -4.29
N HIS A 356 -7.82 11.41 -5.54
CA HIS A 356 -7.52 10.29 -6.44
C HIS A 356 -6.08 9.82 -6.35
N ALA A 357 -5.15 10.73 -6.04
CA ALA A 357 -3.75 10.37 -5.91
C ALA A 357 -3.06 11.23 -4.85
N VAL A 358 -2.13 10.63 -4.12
CA VAL A 358 -1.20 11.34 -3.23
C VAL A 358 0.19 11.16 -3.80
N ALA A 359 0.65 12.17 -4.55
CA ALA A 359 1.88 12.11 -5.31
C ALA A 359 3.02 12.79 -4.55
N ILE A 360 3.96 11.98 -4.04
CA ILE A 360 5.07 12.49 -3.25
C ILE A 360 6.41 12.18 -3.89
N ASP A 361 7.37 13.06 -3.65
CA ASP A 361 8.79 12.80 -3.88
C ASP A 361 9.34 11.92 -2.76
N TYR A 362 10.26 11.00 -3.07
CA TYR A 362 10.86 10.07 -2.11
C TYR A 362 9.87 9.33 -1.19
N PRO A 363 9.00 8.46 -1.74
CA PRO A 363 7.93 7.82 -0.98
C PRO A 363 8.39 6.89 0.15
N GLY A 364 9.66 6.45 0.11
CA GLY A 364 10.27 5.59 1.12
C GLY A 364 10.80 6.33 2.35
N ILE A 365 10.65 7.64 2.45
CA ILE A 365 11.19 8.43 3.56
C ILE A 365 10.10 8.69 4.61
N GLY A 366 10.22 8.05 5.77
CA GLY A 366 9.32 8.22 6.92
C GLY A 366 9.08 6.91 7.67
N ARG A 367 8.32 6.96 8.77
CA ARG A 367 7.83 5.74 9.46
C ARG A 367 6.56 5.18 8.82
N SER A 368 5.76 6.06 8.22
CA SER A 368 4.47 5.74 7.59
C SER A 368 4.60 5.95 6.10
N SER A 369 4.19 4.95 5.33
CA SER A 369 4.31 4.98 3.88
C SER A 369 3.10 5.70 3.27
N VAL A 370 3.30 6.41 2.16
CA VAL A 370 2.17 6.94 1.37
C VAL A 370 1.22 5.84 0.89
N THR A 371 1.70 4.60 0.83
CA THR A 371 0.91 3.42 0.48
C THR A 371 -0.05 3.02 1.59
N ASP A 372 0.38 3.06 2.85
CA ASP A 372 -0.51 2.90 4.00
C ASP A 372 -1.54 4.03 4.10
N LEU A 373 -1.10 5.27 3.84
CA LEU A 373 -1.97 6.44 3.81
C LEU A 373 -3.10 6.28 2.78
N ALA A 374 -2.74 6.00 1.53
CA ALA A 374 -3.70 5.80 0.45
C ALA A 374 -4.63 4.60 0.72
N ARG A 375 -4.11 3.51 1.29
CA ARG A 375 -4.92 2.36 1.72
C ARG A 375 -6.00 2.78 2.73
N ARG A 376 -5.63 3.53 3.78
CA ARG A 376 -6.60 4.01 4.79
C ARG A 376 -7.62 5.00 4.21
N MET A 377 -7.21 5.85 3.26
CA MET A 377 -8.12 6.71 2.51
C MET A 377 -9.12 5.93 1.66
N ASN A 378 -8.69 4.83 1.02
CA ASN A 378 -9.61 3.94 0.29
C ASN A 378 -10.58 3.19 1.22
N GLU A 379 -10.10 2.72 2.37
CA GLU A 379 -10.96 2.12 3.40
C GLU A 379 -12.01 3.12 3.90
N ALA A 380 -11.64 4.39 4.02
CA ALA A 380 -12.55 5.48 4.35
C ALA A 380 -13.59 5.73 3.26
N THR A 381 -13.16 5.82 2.00
CA THR A 381 -14.08 5.94 0.85
C THR A 381 -15.08 4.77 0.85
N LEU A 382 -14.63 3.54 1.08
CA LEU A 382 -15.50 2.38 1.17
C LEU A 382 -16.54 2.52 2.28
N ARG A 383 -16.13 2.93 3.49
CA ARG A 383 -17.06 3.14 4.60
C ARG A 383 -18.11 4.19 4.24
N HIS A 384 -17.68 5.33 3.70
CA HIS A 384 -18.56 6.42 3.28
C HIS A 384 -19.60 5.93 2.26
N ARG A 385 -19.17 5.22 1.20
CA ARG A 385 -20.08 4.67 0.18
C ARG A 385 -21.08 3.65 0.74
N LEU A 386 -20.63 2.81 1.66
CA LEU A 386 -21.48 1.79 2.29
C LEU A 386 -22.38 2.35 3.39
N GLY A 387 -22.33 3.66 3.67
CA GLY A 387 -23.00 4.27 4.81
C GLY A 387 -22.55 3.67 6.15
N SER A 388 -21.35 3.09 6.18
CA SER A 388 -20.79 2.50 7.38
C SER A 388 -20.24 3.59 8.30
N PRO A 389 -20.37 3.42 9.63
CA PRO A 389 -19.82 4.38 10.58
C PRO A 389 -18.30 4.50 10.40
N GLU A 390 -17.79 5.73 10.47
CA GLU A 390 -16.36 6.00 10.45
C GLU A 390 -15.65 5.41 11.67
N LEU A 391 -14.35 5.15 11.55
CA LEU A 391 -13.54 4.74 12.70
C LEU A 391 -13.61 5.84 13.77
N GLY A 392 -14.20 5.49 14.92
CA GLY A 392 -14.50 6.42 16.01
C GLY A 392 -15.97 6.77 16.21
N ALA A 393 -16.88 6.33 15.31
CA ALA A 393 -18.28 6.76 15.34
C ALA A 393 -19.18 6.02 16.36
N ASP A 394 -18.70 5.02 17.11
CA ASP A 394 -19.43 4.61 18.32
C ASP A 394 -18.60 3.73 19.27
N TRP A 395 -18.56 4.11 20.56
CA TRP A 395 -17.91 3.36 21.66
C TRP A 395 -18.29 1.87 21.66
N TRP A 396 -19.54 1.57 21.29
CA TRP A 396 -20.12 0.22 21.26
C TRP A 396 -19.43 -0.74 20.27
N SER A 397 -18.86 -0.23 19.18
CA SER A 397 -18.30 -1.06 18.11
C SER A 397 -16.95 -1.68 18.49
N CYS A 398 -16.08 -0.95 19.20
CA CYS A 398 -14.80 -1.46 19.70
C CYS A 398 -14.95 -2.40 20.90
N HIS A 399 -16.01 -2.23 21.70
CA HIS A 399 -16.25 -3.07 22.88
C HIS A 399 -17.10 -4.30 22.59
N ARG A 400 -17.69 -4.42 21.39
CA ARG A 400 -18.49 -5.59 21.01
C ARG A 400 -17.66 -6.86 20.96
N GLN A 401 -16.40 -6.83 20.55
CA GLN A 401 -15.55 -8.02 20.53
C GLN A 401 -15.12 -8.47 21.94
N PRO A 402 -14.65 -7.58 22.84
CA PRO A 402 -14.44 -7.93 24.24
C PRO A 402 -15.71 -8.41 24.95
N VAL A 403 -16.87 -7.79 24.69
CA VAL A 403 -18.15 -8.21 25.27
C VAL A 403 -18.63 -9.54 24.67
N LEU A 404 -18.51 -9.75 23.36
CA LEU A 404 -18.78 -11.04 22.73
C LEU A 404 -17.82 -12.12 23.23
N MET A 405 -16.53 -11.82 23.45
CA MET A 405 -15.58 -12.76 24.05
C MET A 405 -15.94 -13.01 25.52
N ALA A 406 -16.27 -11.96 26.28
CA ALA A 406 -16.65 -12.05 27.68
C ALA A 406 -17.99 -12.75 27.91
N VAL A 407 -18.87 -12.84 26.90
CA VAL A 407 -20.12 -13.59 26.97
C VAL A 407 -19.98 -14.97 26.32
N ALA A 408 -19.37 -15.06 25.13
CA ALA A 408 -19.24 -16.30 24.38
C ALA A 408 -18.29 -17.30 25.04
N ILE A 409 -17.19 -16.84 25.68
CA ILE A 409 -16.27 -17.74 26.41
C ILE A 409 -16.99 -18.42 27.59
N PRO A 410 -17.62 -17.69 28.53
CA PRO A 410 -18.36 -18.36 29.61
C PRO A 410 -19.56 -19.16 29.10
N CYS A 411 -20.30 -18.70 28.08
CA CYS A 411 -21.36 -19.52 27.49
C CYS A 411 -20.82 -20.83 26.88
N SER A 412 -19.68 -20.79 26.20
CA SER A 412 -19.04 -21.97 25.61
C SER A 412 -18.50 -22.91 26.70
N LEU A 413 -17.93 -22.37 27.77
CA LEU A 413 -17.48 -23.15 28.93
C LEU A 413 -18.65 -23.82 29.66
N VAL A 414 -19.79 -23.13 29.80
CA VAL A 414 -21.02 -23.69 30.36
C VAL A 414 -21.57 -24.81 29.47
N LEU A 415 -21.59 -24.61 28.15
CA LEU A 415 -21.99 -25.63 27.18
C LEU A 415 -21.08 -26.85 27.23
N LEU A 416 -19.76 -26.65 27.28
CA LEU A 416 -18.77 -27.72 27.41
C LEU A 416 -18.96 -28.49 28.72
N ALA A 417 -19.18 -27.78 29.84
CA ALA A 417 -19.44 -28.38 31.14
C ALA A 417 -20.75 -29.21 31.15
N LEU A 418 -21.80 -28.72 30.50
CA LEU A 418 -23.07 -29.44 30.34
C LEU A 418 -22.88 -30.71 29.48
N VAL A 419 -22.16 -30.62 28.37
CA VAL A 419 -21.84 -31.78 27.52
C VAL A 419 -21.02 -32.81 28.29
N CYS A 420 -19.98 -32.39 29.03
CA CYS A 420 -19.20 -33.27 29.91
C CYS A 420 -20.06 -33.94 31.00
N CYS A 421 -20.98 -33.19 31.62
CA CYS A 421 -21.93 -33.75 32.60
C CYS A 421 -22.85 -34.79 31.97
N LEU A 422 -23.39 -34.53 30.78
CA LEU A 422 -24.25 -35.47 30.05
C LEU A 422 -23.49 -36.74 29.63
N LEU A 423 -22.27 -36.60 29.10
CA LEU A 423 -21.40 -37.70 28.73
C LEU A 423 -21.02 -38.56 29.94
N ARG A 424 -20.68 -37.93 31.08
CA ARG A 424 -20.41 -38.65 32.33
C ARG A 424 -21.63 -39.43 32.81
N ARG A 425 -22.82 -38.82 32.77
CA ARG A 425 -24.08 -39.47 33.18
C ARG A 425 -24.43 -40.65 32.27
N TRP A 426 -24.20 -40.49 30.96
CA TRP A 426 -24.37 -41.55 29.98
C TRP A 426 -23.40 -42.70 30.22
N TYR A 427 -22.11 -42.41 30.44
CA TYR A 427 -21.07 -43.40 30.75
C TYR A 427 -21.40 -44.20 32.02
N LEU A 428 -21.82 -43.54 33.10
CA LEU A 428 -22.21 -44.21 34.35
C LEU A 428 -23.43 -45.13 34.16
N ARG A 429 -24.43 -44.72 33.37
CA ARG A 429 -25.57 -45.58 33.02
C ARG A 429 -25.15 -46.77 32.16
N ALA A 430 -24.21 -46.57 31.24
CA ALA A 430 -23.68 -47.66 30.42
C ALA A 430 -22.94 -48.69 31.29
N GLN A 431 -22.13 -48.23 32.25
CA GLN A 431 -21.45 -49.10 33.23
C GLN A 431 -22.44 -49.88 34.11
N GLN A 432 -23.48 -49.22 34.65
CA GLN A 432 -24.52 -49.90 35.42
C GLN A 432 -25.20 -51.02 34.63
N ARG A 433 -25.56 -50.76 33.36
CA ARG A 433 -26.17 -51.79 32.48
C ARG A 433 -25.23 -52.97 32.23
N VAL A 434 -23.93 -52.74 32.16
CA VAL A 434 -22.93 -53.82 32.00
C VAL A 434 -22.86 -54.67 33.28
N GLU A 435 -22.83 -54.03 34.45
CA GLU A 435 -22.80 -54.74 35.74
C GLU A 435 -24.10 -55.49 36.04
N GLU A 436 -25.27 -54.90 35.72
CA GLU A 436 -26.57 -55.58 35.79
C GLU A 436 -26.59 -56.82 34.88
N LYS A 437 -26.10 -56.71 33.64
CA LYS A 437 -25.98 -57.85 32.72
C LYS A 437 -25.04 -58.93 33.26
N LYS A 438 -23.91 -58.55 33.88
CA LYS A 438 -23.00 -59.50 34.53
C LYS A 438 -23.67 -60.21 35.71
N ARG A 439 -24.40 -59.47 36.55
CA ARG A 439 -25.14 -60.01 37.70
C ARG A 439 -26.23 -60.98 37.25
N ALA A 440 -27.04 -60.60 36.26
CA ALA A 440 -28.05 -61.46 35.66
C ALA A 440 -27.46 -62.73 35.04
N ARG A 441 -26.29 -62.65 34.38
CA ARG A 441 -25.58 -63.83 33.86
C ARG A 441 -25.09 -64.77 34.98
N LYS A 442 -24.58 -64.22 36.09
CA LYS A 442 -24.15 -65.01 37.26
C LYS A 442 -25.34 -65.72 37.91
N GLU A 443 -26.45 -65.01 38.10
CA GLU A 443 -27.68 -65.57 38.66
C GLU A 443 -28.25 -66.66 37.75
N ALA A 444 -28.32 -66.43 36.43
CA ALA A 444 -28.75 -67.44 35.47
C ALA A 444 -27.82 -68.67 35.42
N ALA A 445 -26.51 -68.47 35.55
CA ALA A 445 -25.55 -69.58 35.63
C ALA A 445 -25.71 -70.39 36.92
N SER A 446 -25.92 -69.72 38.06
CA SER A 446 -26.18 -70.37 39.35
C SER A 446 -27.50 -71.14 39.35
N ALA A 447 -28.55 -70.57 38.76
CA ALA A 447 -29.85 -71.24 38.60
C ALA A 447 -29.74 -72.48 37.70
N ARG A 448 -29.01 -72.38 36.58
CA ARG A 448 -28.71 -73.54 35.73
C ARG A 448 -27.93 -74.62 36.45
N MET A 449 -26.93 -74.27 37.26
CA MET A 449 -26.19 -75.25 38.07
C MET A 449 -27.09 -75.99 39.07
N GLN A 450 -28.10 -75.31 39.62
CA GLN A 450 -29.10 -75.93 40.50
C GLN A 450 -30.09 -76.83 39.73
N GLU A 451 -30.54 -76.41 38.54
CA GLU A 451 -31.45 -77.21 37.70
C GLU A 451 -30.78 -78.43 37.05
N THR A 452 -29.52 -78.33 36.63
CA THR A 452 -28.84 -79.45 35.95
C THR A 452 -28.30 -80.51 36.90
N GLY A 453 -28.49 -80.37 38.23
CA GLY A 453 -28.12 -81.39 39.20
C GLY A 453 -26.72 -81.95 38.97
N PHE A 454 -25.68 -81.13 39.09
CA PHE A 454 -24.29 -81.59 38.94
C PHE A 454 -23.87 -82.39 40.18
N MET A 455 -24.43 -83.59 40.32
CA MET A 455 -23.82 -84.68 41.07
C MET A 455 -22.89 -85.45 40.13
N GLY A 456 -21.61 -85.46 40.46
CA GLY A 456 -20.70 -86.56 40.11
C GLY A 456 -20.11 -86.54 38.70
N ALA A 457 -18.90 -86.02 38.59
CA ALA A 457 -17.90 -86.56 37.67
C ALA A 457 -16.55 -86.59 38.40
N THR A 458 -16.47 -87.52 39.36
CA THR A 458 -15.22 -88.09 39.86
C THR A 458 -14.59 -88.96 38.77
N ASP A 459 -13.26 -88.88 38.66
CA ASP A 459 -12.35 -89.86 38.08
C ASP A 459 -12.54 -90.29 36.62
N HIS A 460 -11.87 -89.56 35.71
CA HIS A 460 -11.16 -90.22 34.61
C HIS A 460 -9.77 -89.60 34.43
N GLY A 461 -8.76 -90.36 34.85
CA GLY A 461 -7.36 -90.07 34.61
C GLY A 461 -7.02 -90.15 33.12
N TYR A 462 -6.25 -89.19 32.64
CA TYR A 462 -5.47 -89.31 31.41
C TYR A 462 -3.98 -89.43 31.79
N PRO A 463 -3.24 -90.38 31.19
CA PRO A 463 -1.84 -90.61 31.48
C PRO A 463 -0.98 -89.49 30.87
N GLY A 464 0.15 -89.25 31.53
CA GLY A 464 1.04 -88.13 31.24
C GLY A 464 1.65 -88.12 29.85
N TYR A 465 1.97 -86.90 29.40
CA TYR A 465 3.02 -86.62 28.45
C TYR A 465 3.89 -85.49 29.02
N PRO A 466 5.22 -85.67 29.12
CA PRO A 466 6.14 -84.62 29.53
C PRO A 466 6.49 -83.76 28.32
N GLY A 467 6.45 -82.45 28.47
CA GLY A 467 6.81 -81.53 27.40
C GLY A 467 6.78 -80.09 27.85
N GLN A 468 7.86 -79.67 28.51
CA GLN A 468 8.21 -78.26 28.64
C GLN A 468 8.24 -77.61 27.26
N MET A 469 7.41 -76.59 27.02
CA MET A 469 7.76 -75.51 26.10
C MET A 469 7.38 -74.19 26.75
N GLN A 470 8.40 -73.34 26.85
CA GLN A 470 8.35 -71.98 27.36
C GLN A 470 7.39 -71.11 26.54
N PRO A 471 6.75 -70.10 27.14
CA PRO A 471 6.06 -69.07 26.38
C PRO A 471 7.09 -68.15 25.72
N SER A 472 7.27 -68.30 24.41
CA SER A 472 7.88 -67.26 23.58
C SER A 472 6.87 -66.13 23.37
N ASN A 473 7.22 -64.94 23.84
CA ASN A 473 6.53 -63.69 23.53
C ASN A 473 6.42 -63.50 22.00
N PRO A 474 5.22 -63.26 21.44
CA PRO A 474 5.14 -62.64 20.13
C PRO A 474 5.34 -61.12 20.30
N THR A 475 6.58 -60.67 20.12
CA THR A 475 6.86 -59.27 19.79
C THR A 475 6.30 -58.99 18.41
N TRP A 476 5.14 -58.34 18.35
CA TRP A 476 4.71 -57.64 17.15
C TRP A 476 5.54 -56.36 17.03
N GLU A 477 6.72 -56.45 16.43
CA GLU A 477 7.41 -55.29 15.87
C GLU A 477 6.64 -54.84 14.63
N MET A 478 5.77 -53.85 14.79
CA MET A 478 5.35 -53.03 13.65
C MET A 478 6.55 -52.19 13.22
N GLN A 479 7.13 -52.54 12.08
CA GLN A 479 8.02 -51.64 11.35
C GLN A 479 7.26 -50.38 10.97
N VAL A 480 7.58 -49.27 11.62
CA VAL A 480 7.20 -47.92 11.20
C VAL A 480 8.26 -47.46 10.19
N PRO A 481 7.89 -47.08 8.95
CA PRO A 481 8.82 -46.40 8.06
C PRO A 481 9.16 -45.02 8.65
N GLN A 482 10.40 -44.85 9.12
CA GLN A 482 10.96 -43.53 9.38
C GLN A 482 11.24 -42.85 8.03
N MET A 483 10.38 -41.92 7.63
CA MET A 483 10.73 -40.87 6.68
C MET A 483 10.84 -39.56 7.48
N ALA A 484 12.07 -39.20 7.84
CA ALA A 484 12.41 -37.86 8.28
C ALA A 484 12.77 -37.02 7.04
N PRO A 485 12.16 -35.85 6.81
CA PRO A 485 12.68 -34.88 5.86
C PRO A 485 13.87 -34.14 6.47
N THR A 486 15.03 -34.27 5.81
CA THR A 486 16.21 -33.44 6.02
C THR A 486 15.94 -32.02 5.52
N TRP A 487 15.79 -31.08 6.45
CA TRP A 487 15.89 -29.65 6.17
C TRP A 487 17.37 -29.25 6.09
N PRO A 488 17.84 -28.61 5.01
CA PRO A 488 19.16 -27.99 5.03
C PRO A 488 19.10 -26.67 5.80
N ALA A 489 19.86 -26.63 6.89
CA ALA A 489 20.29 -25.40 7.53
C ALA A 489 21.16 -24.59 6.57
N GLN A 490 20.82 -23.32 6.34
CA GLN A 490 21.74 -22.34 5.78
C GLN A 490 21.74 -21.07 6.63
N ASN A 491 22.86 -20.91 7.33
CA ASN A 491 23.64 -19.69 7.49
C ASN A 491 22.93 -18.44 8.03
N GLN A 492 22.88 -18.38 9.35
CA GLN A 492 23.08 -17.11 10.05
C GLN A 492 24.56 -16.68 9.87
N GLN A 493 24.77 -15.44 9.41
CA GLN A 493 25.97 -14.69 9.72
C GLN A 493 25.61 -13.37 10.42
N PRO A 494 26.51 -12.85 11.28
CA PRO A 494 26.17 -11.89 12.31
C PRO A 494 26.60 -10.45 11.98
N GLY A 495 25.87 -9.50 12.57
CA GLY A 495 26.44 -8.33 13.23
C GLY A 495 27.02 -7.20 12.38
N TRP A 496 26.24 -6.11 12.27
CA TRP A 496 26.80 -4.75 12.29
C TRP A 496 25.94 -3.87 13.19
N GLN A 497 26.40 -3.70 14.43
CA GLN A 497 25.98 -2.60 15.30
C GLN A 497 26.82 -1.38 14.92
N LEU A 498 26.17 -0.32 14.42
CA LEU A 498 26.77 1.01 14.39
C LEU A 498 26.33 1.77 15.64
N GLN A 499 27.23 1.80 16.62
CA GLN A 499 27.27 2.85 17.63
C GLN A 499 27.79 4.12 16.94
N GLY A 500 26.94 5.14 16.86
CA GLY A 500 27.30 6.48 16.41
C GLY A 500 26.86 7.48 17.46
N THR A 501 27.84 8.08 18.12
CA THR A 501 27.74 9.05 19.22
C THR A 501 27.04 10.36 18.84
N VAL A 502 26.22 10.85 19.77
CA VAL A 502 25.66 12.20 19.82
C VAL A 502 26.78 13.24 19.94
N PRO A 503 26.76 14.34 19.17
CA PRO A 503 27.41 15.58 19.56
C PRO A 503 26.40 16.61 20.08
N GLN A 504 26.68 16.99 21.32
CA GLN A 504 26.45 18.24 22.05
C GLN A 504 25.59 19.36 21.42
N GLN A 505 24.69 19.81 22.28
CA GLN A 505 23.93 21.06 22.23
C GLN A 505 24.82 22.29 21.97
N ILE A 506 24.40 23.13 21.01
CA ILE A 506 24.87 24.51 20.85
C ILE A 506 23.81 25.44 21.48
N PRO A 507 24.21 26.43 22.32
CA PRO A 507 23.27 27.30 23.04
C PRO A 507 22.59 28.33 22.12
N PRO A 508 21.37 28.80 22.46
CA PRO A 508 20.63 29.76 21.65
C PRO A 508 21.10 31.19 21.93
N GLY A 509 21.48 31.94 20.90
CA GLY A 509 21.68 33.38 21.09
C GLY A 509 22.45 34.12 20.00
N VAL A 510 21.94 34.21 18.77
CA VAL A 510 22.24 35.34 17.88
C VAL A 510 20.99 35.68 17.08
N ARG A 511 20.37 36.84 17.37
CA ARG A 511 19.33 37.44 16.52
C ARG A 511 20.03 38.19 15.39
N VAL A 512 19.80 37.76 14.15
CA VAL A 512 20.12 38.56 12.96
C VAL A 512 18.82 39.19 12.48
N ALA A 513 18.81 40.52 12.36
CA ALA A 513 17.67 41.30 11.91
C ALA A 513 17.39 41.07 10.41
N PRO A 514 16.12 41.05 9.95
CA PRO A 514 15.84 41.03 8.52
C PRO A 514 16.06 42.41 7.92
N SER A 515 16.93 42.49 6.91
CA SER A 515 17.06 43.66 6.05
C SER A 515 15.86 43.76 5.11
N ALA A 516 15.21 44.92 5.15
CA ALA A 516 14.19 45.35 4.21
C ALA A 516 14.77 45.51 2.78
N GLY A 517 13.95 45.19 1.78
CA GLY A 517 14.22 45.48 0.36
C GLY A 517 13.16 44.82 -0.52
N ALA A 518 12.02 45.50 -0.70
CA ALA A 518 11.75 46.34 -1.87
C ALA A 518 11.28 45.51 -3.08
N GLY A 519 9.98 45.62 -3.34
CA GLY A 519 9.32 44.93 -4.43
C GLY A 519 9.66 45.48 -5.80
N LEU A 520 9.55 44.61 -6.79
CA LEU A 520 9.37 44.98 -8.20
C LEU A 520 8.30 44.04 -8.77
N LYS A 521 7.07 44.55 -8.82
CA LYS A 521 6.06 44.07 -9.75
C LYS A 521 6.50 44.52 -11.15
N GLN A 522 6.57 43.59 -12.10
CA GLN A 522 6.36 43.94 -13.50
C GLN A 522 5.31 43.02 -14.14
N PRO A 523 4.42 43.57 -14.99
CA PRO A 523 3.32 42.83 -15.57
C PRO A 523 3.73 42.11 -16.87
N PHE A 524 3.18 40.91 -17.07
CA PHE A 524 3.09 40.29 -18.39
C PHE A 524 2.17 41.14 -19.28
N GLN A 525 2.75 41.73 -20.34
CA GLN A 525 1.98 42.27 -21.45
C GLN A 525 1.98 41.24 -22.58
N LYS A 526 0.78 40.72 -22.87
CA LYS A 526 0.42 40.08 -24.14
C LYS A 526 0.69 41.04 -25.28
N LEU A 527 1.32 40.57 -26.35
CA LEU A 527 1.12 41.12 -27.69
C LEU A 527 0.90 39.96 -28.66
N HIS A 528 -0.33 39.91 -29.16
CA HIS A 528 -0.73 39.23 -30.38
C HIS A 528 -0.39 40.13 -31.58
N GLU A 529 -0.18 39.46 -32.72
CA GLU A 529 -0.50 39.87 -34.11
C GLU A 529 0.52 40.62 -34.99
N THR A 530 0.59 40.07 -36.22
CA THR A 530 1.07 40.58 -37.53
C THR A 530 2.59 40.77 -37.66
N GLU A 531 3.30 40.02 -38.50
CA GLU A 531 3.17 39.82 -39.97
C GLU A 531 3.51 38.40 -40.43
#